data_AF-A0A8B6BJ54-F1
#
_entry.id   AF-A0A8B6BJ54-F1
#
_cell.length_a   1.000
_cell.length_b   1.000
_cell.length_c   1.000
_cell.angle_alpha   90.00
_cell.angle_beta   90.00
_cell.angle_gamma   90.00
#
_symmetry.space_group_name_H-M   'P 1'
#
loop_
_entity.id
_entity.type
_entity.pdbx_description
1 polymer ?
#
loop_
_entity_poly.entity_id
_entity_poly.type
_entity_poly.pdbx_seq_one_letter_code
_entity_poly.pdbx_strand_id
1 'polypeptide(L)'
;MTHMHATDVCFTHKYVTKTQEVSFDYGCTFHQFCLSGSSGSVFGKRRAGRHLVCQTCCNSTDICNIKSSCEPEDSCNTSSSHETKDSSLPRECDDLPYSSSGVYNIYPDGSTPVQVYCIMANNEKWTVIQKRFNGLVDFDRTWADYKRGFGSVSGEYWLGNDYIHQISSSTGHKLSIYLEDFTEHFVYANFSLFNLGNQHRKYQLTIDNFAGSSGISDYLTGEHNTHMFSTKDQDNDNYSNHCADLYSKGGWWYGNCLNVNLNGPYMAGPVHNKSAMYWYGWPSSYYSLKKSTMMIKRISERPQ
;
A
#
# COMPACT_ATOMS: atom_id res chain seq x y z
N MET A 1 -10.72 69.81 16.38
CA MET A 1 -9.75 68.88 15.75
C MET A 1 -10.53 67.67 15.25
N THR A 2 -10.44 67.45 13.92
CA THR A 2 -10.62 66.18 13.17
C THR A 2 -11.99 65.46 13.06
N HIS A 3 -12.72 65.82 12.00
CA HIS A 3 -13.45 65.08 10.92
C HIS A 3 -13.91 63.58 10.99
N MET A 4 -15.18 63.38 10.52
CA MET A 4 -15.76 62.41 9.53
C MET A 4 -15.65 60.88 9.76
N HIS A 5 -16.53 59.95 9.30
CA HIS A 5 -17.52 59.87 8.22
C HIS A 5 -18.55 58.69 8.43
N ALA A 6 -19.45 58.49 7.46
CA ALA A 6 -20.74 57.77 7.47
C ALA A 6 -20.72 56.23 7.29
N THR A 7 -21.89 55.57 7.45
CA THR A 7 -22.43 54.55 6.51
C THR A 7 -23.93 54.29 6.74
N ASP A 8 -24.70 54.32 5.65
CA ASP A 8 -26.14 54.02 5.54
C ASP A 8 -26.38 52.52 5.25
N VAL A 9 -27.53 52.01 5.70
CA VAL A 9 -28.06 50.68 5.41
C VAL A 9 -29.35 50.83 4.60
N CYS A 10 -29.48 50.14 3.47
CA CYS A 10 -30.71 50.02 2.70
C CYS A 10 -31.21 48.57 2.65
N PHE A 11 -32.48 48.36 3.00
CA PHE A 11 -33.28 47.20 2.57
C PHE A 11 -34.42 47.70 1.69
N THR A 12 -34.67 47.02 0.56
CA THR A 12 -35.89 47.21 -0.24
C THR A 12 -36.66 45.90 -0.43
N HIS A 13 -37.98 46.08 -0.45
CA HIS A 13 -39.04 45.09 -0.61
C HIS A 13 -39.45 44.92 -2.10
N LYS A 14 -39.96 43.72 -2.40
CA LYS A 14 -41.11 43.34 -3.27
C LYS A 14 -41.13 43.68 -4.78
N TYR A 15 -41.18 42.58 -5.55
CA TYR A 15 -42.03 42.20 -6.71
C TYR A 15 -42.57 43.25 -7.69
N VAL A 16 -42.45 42.99 -9.01
CA VAL A 16 -43.54 42.84 -10.02
C VAL A 16 -42.95 42.41 -11.38
N THR A 17 -43.61 41.48 -12.08
CA THR A 17 -43.32 40.94 -13.42
C THR A 17 -43.93 41.77 -14.56
N LYS A 18 -43.18 41.96 -15.67
CA LYS A 18 -43.71 42.20 -17.03
C LYS A 18 -42.72 41.69 -18.08
N THR A 19 -43.17 40.77 -18.93
CA THR A 19 -42.49 40.31 -20.15
C THR A 19 -42.89 41.19 -21.34
N GLN A 20 -41.94 41.51 -22.20
CA GLN A 20 -42.18 42.16 -23.49
C GLN A 20 -41.35 41.42 -24.55
N GLU A 21 -42.03 40.89 -25.58
CA GLU A 21 -41.40 40.20 -26.71
C GLU A 21 -40.94 41.23 -27.77
N VAL A 22 -39.72 41.05 -28.29
CA VAL A 22 -39.25 41.70 -29.51
C VAL A 22 -38.72 40.62 -30.44
N SER A 23 -39.36 40.48 -31.59
CA SER A 23 -39.00 39.54 -32.65
C SER A 23 -38.05 40.20 -33.66
N PHE A 24 -36.94 39.54 -33.97
CA PHE A 24 -36.16 39.79 -35.18
C PHE A 24 -35.96 38.48 -35.95
N ASP A 25 -36.09 38.56 -37.27
CA ASP A 25 -35.90 37.47 -38.22
C ASP A 25 -34.49 36.87 -38.05
N TYR A 26 -34.45 35.66 -37.49
CA TYR A 26 -33.49 34.56 -37.63
C TYR A 26 -33.59 33.67 -36.38
N GLY A 27 -34.79 33.11 -36.16
CA GLY A 27 -35.07 31.84 -35.49
C GLY A 27 -34.21 31.39 -34.29
N CYS A 28 -33.98 32.22 -33.29
CA CYS A 28 -33.50 31.79 -31.97
C CYS A 28 -34.18 32.58 -30.85
N THR A 29 -35.13 31.95 -30.16
CA THR A 29 -35.67 32.43 -28.88
C THR A 29 -34.75 31.98 -27.74
N PHE A 30 -34.25 32.92 -26.95
CA PHE A 30 -33.56 32.63 -25.69
C PHE A 30 -34.54 32.86 -24.52
N HIS A 31 -34.70 31.86 -23.66
CA HIS A 31 -35.27 32.06 -22.33
C HIS A 31 -34.13 32.11 -21.32
N GLN A 32 -33.96 33.26 -20.67
CA GLN A 32 -33.00 33.42 -19.58
C GLN A 32 -33.72 33.19 -18.24
N PHE A 33 -33.31 32.15 -17.51
CA PHE A 33 -33.55 32.03 -16.08
C PHE A 33 -32.20 32.17 -15.38
N CYS A 34 -31.99 33.30 -14.71
CA CYS A 34 -30.88 33.46 -13.78
C CYS A 34 -31.38 33.14 -12.38
N LEU A 35 -31.03 31.96 -11.86
CA LEU A 35 -30.95 31.74 -10.42
C LEU A 35 -29.53 32.11 -9.98
N SER A 36 -29.44 33.03 -9.03
CA SER A 36 -28.18 33.43 -8.40
C SER A 36 -27.69 32.33 -7.46
N GLY A 37 -26.50 31.79 -7.72
CA GLY A 37 -25.79 30.87 -6.80
C GLY A 37 -25.16 29.69 -7.54
N SER A 38 -23.96 29.91 -8.08
CA SER A 38 -22.94 28.97 -8.61
C SER A 38 -23.04 27.51 -8.14
N SER A 39 -22.81 26.47 -8.96
CA SER A 39 -22.04 26.36 -10.21
C SER A 39 -22.52 25.16 -11.07
N GLY A 40 -22.53 25.34 -12.39
CA GLY A 40 -22.65 24.26 -13.38
C GLY A 40 -23.92 24.32 -14.24
N SER A 41 -23.79 24.80 -15.47
CA SER A 41 -24.77 24.50 -16.53
C SER A 41 -24.00 24.24 -17.82
N VAL A 42 -24.04 22.98 -18.26
CA VAL A 42 -23.51 22.55 -19.56
C VAL A 42 -24.48 23.00 -20.65
N PHE A 43 -24.00 23.76 -21.63
CA PHE A 43 -24.78 24.08 -22.83
C PHE A 43 -24.17 23.35 -24.03
N GLY A 44 -24.90 22.37 -24.55
CA GLY A 44 -24.62 21.74 -25.83
C GLY A 44 -25.60 22.23 -26.89
N LYS A 45 -25.11 22.59 -28.08
CA LYS A 45 -25.94 22.70 -29.30
C LYS A 45 -25.55 21.59 -30.27
N ARG A 46 -26.53 21.05 -31.00
CA ARG A 46 -26.34 20.23 -32.21
C ARG A 46 -26.94 20.95 -33.42
N ARG A 47 -26.16 21.11 -34.49
CA ARG A 47 -26.63 20.92 -35.87
C ARG A 47 -25.46 20.69 -36.83
N ALA A 48 -25.62 19.63 -37.65
CA ALA A 48 -24.92 19.25 -38.87
C ALA A 48 -23.41 19.59 -39.03
N GLY A 49 -22.56 18.58 -38.77
CA GLY A 49 -21.23 18.44 -39.37
C GLY A 49 -20.12 19.31 -38.77
N ARG A 50 -19.27 18.68 -37.94
CA ARG A 50 -18.11 19.19 -37.18
C ARG A 50 -18.47 19.88 -35.86
N HIS A 51 -17.95 19.34 -34.76
CA HIS A 51 -18.05 19.92 -33.41
C HIS A 51 -17.17 21.17 -33.36
N LEU A 52 -17.72 22.32 -32.99
CA LEU A 52 -16.96 23.41 -32.37
C LEU A 52 -17.44 23.51 -30.91
N VAL A 53 -16.53 23.30 -29.97
CA VAL A 53 -16.77 23.50 -28.55
C VAL A 53 -16.13 24.84 -28.16
N CYS A 54 -16.94 25.87 -27.88
CA CYS A 54 -16.44 27.06 -27.22
C CYS A 54 -16.36 26.77 -25.72
N GLN A 55 -15.20 26.32 -25.25
CA GLN A 55 -14.93 26.19 -23.83
C GLN A 55 -14.36 27.51 -23.31
N THR A 56 -15.08 28.19 -22.42
CA THR A 56 -14.57 29.35 -21.69
C THR A 56 -13.58 28.87 -20.63
N CYS A 57 -12.28 29.00 -20.89
CA CYS A 57 -11.25 28.77 -19.87
C CYS A 57 -11.20 29.98 -18.93
N CYS A 58 -11.77 29.83 -17.73
CA CYS A 58 -11.59 30.80 -16.64
C CYS A 58 -10.49 30.26 -15.71
N ASN A 59 -9.50 31.09 -15.37
CA ASN A 59 -8.55 30.78 -14.31
C ASN A 59 -8.89 31.61 -13.05
N SER A 60 -8.41 31.18 -11.88
CA SER A 60 -8.86 31.55 -10.51
C SER A 60 -8.88 33.04 -10.09
N THR A 61 -8.72 33.98 -11.00
CA THR A 61 -8.75 35.44 -10.74
C THR A 61 -9.76 36.23 -11.59
N ASP A 62 -10.77 35.58 -12.17
CA ASP A 62 -11.94 36.23 -12.81
C ASP A 62 -11.63 37.35 -13.83
N ILE A 63 -10.82 37.04 -14.85
CA ILE A 63 -10.74 37.86 -16.07
C ILE A 63 -10.96 36.96 -17.30
N CYS A 64 -12.15 37.07 -17.90
CA CYS A 64 -12.45 36.45 -19.20
C CYS A 64 -11.93 37.34 -20.33
N ASN A 65 -10.78 37.00 -20.92
CA ASN A 65 -10.32 37.65 -22.15
C ASN A 65 -10.93 36.95 -23.37
N ILE A 66 -11.84 37.65 -24.07
CA ILE A 66 -12.37 37.20 -25.36
C ILE A 66 -11.26 37.38 -26.41
N LYS A 67 -10.62 36.29 -26.84
CA LYS A 67 -9.85 36.30 -28.09
C LYS A 67 -10.79 36.03 -29.27
N SER A 68 -10.75 36.91 -30.27
CA SER A 68 -11.62 36.88 -31.45
C SER A 68 -11.05 36.07 -32.62
N SER A 69 -10.54 34.86 -32.39
CA SER A 69 -10.12 33.98 -33.49
C SER A 69 -10.28 32.51 -33.14
N CYS A 70 -11.04 31.78 -33.96
CA CYS A 70 -11.16 30.32 -33.93
C CYS A 70 -10.07 29.74 -34.85
N GLU A 71 -9.20 28.87 -34.33
CA GLU A 71 -8.25 28.08 -35.13
C GLU A 71 -8.59 26.58 -35.03
N PRO A 72 -8.15 25.74 -35.99
CA PRO A 72 -8.48 24.31 -36.02
C PRO A 72 -7.88 23.57 -34.82
N GLU A 73 -8.54 22.49 -34.39
CA GLU A 73 -8.03 21.56 -33.36
C GLU A 73 -6.64 21.06 -33.75
N ASP A 74 -5.59 21.65 -33.19
CA ASP A 74 -4.26 21.05 -32.95
C ASP A 74 -3.26 22.08 -32.36
N SER A 75 -3.63 22.83 -31.31
CA SER A 75 -2.65 23.44 -30.39
C SER A 75 -3.30 24.12 -29.19
N CYS A 76 -3.58 23.35 -28.14
CA CYS A 76 -3.56 23.85 -26.78
C CYS A 76 -2.58 23.00 -25.98
N ASN A 77 -1.28 23.29 -26.15
CA ASN A 77 -0.27 22.90 -25.18
C ASN A 77 -0.44 23.75 -23.93
N THR A 78 -1.31 23.30 -23.03
CA THR A 78 -1.19 23.66 -21.61
C THR A 78 -0.13 22.74 -21.02
N SER A 79 1.09 23.25 -20.87
CA SER A 79 2.05 22.72 -19.90
C SER A 79 1.49 22.98 -18.50
N SER A 80 0.53 22.15 -18.12
CA SER A 80 0.14 21.90 -16.75
C SER A 80 0.38 20.41 -16.58
N SER A 81 1.42 20.07 -15.81
CA SER A 81 1.65 18.72 -15.32
C SER A 81 0.55 18.36 -14.31
N HIS A 82 -0.69 18.26 -14.78
CA HIS A 82 -1.63 17.35 -14.17
C HIS A 82 -1.27 15.98 -14.72
N GLU A 83 -0.33 15.32 -14.04
CA GLU A 83 -0.32 13.88 -13.99
C GLU A 83 -1.75 13.45 -13.70
N THR A 84 -2.40 12.83 -14.68
CA THR A 84 -3.53 11.96 -14.41
C THR A 84 -2.99 10.89 -13.49
N LYS A 85 -3.08 11.13 -12.17
CA LYS A 85 -2.74 10.14 -11.16
C LYS A 85 -3.68 8.98 -11.41
N ASP A 86 -3.18 8.00 -12.15
CA ASP A 86 -3.85 6.75 -12.44
C ASP A 86 -4.51 6.28 -11.15
N SER A 87 -5.83 6.15 -11.16
CA SER A 87 -6.60 5.74 -9.99
C SER A 87 -6.43 4.25 -9.74
N SER A 88 -5.20 3.76 -9.83
CA SER A 88 -4.85 2.38 -9.54
C SER A 88 -5.01 2.15 -8.05
N LEU A 89 -5.64 1.02 -7.72
CA LEU A 89 -5.83 0.61 -6.35
C LEU A 89 -4.46 0.36 -5.70
N PRO A 90 -4.24 0.79 -4.44
CA PRO A 90 -2.94 0.68 -3.79
C PRO A 90 -2.57 -0.80 -3.63
N ARG A 91 -1.47 -1.25 -4.24
CA ARG A 91 -1.08 -2.67 -4.23
C ARG A 91 -0.35 -3.06 -2.95
N GLU A 92 0.26 -2.09 -2.29
CA GLU A 92 0.98 -2.22 -1.04
C GLU A 92 0.89 -0.93 -0.19
N CYS A 93 1.45 -0.95 1.02
CA CYS A 93 1.43 0.22 1.91
C CYS A 93 2.15 1.46 1.32
N ASP A 94 3.15 1.26 0.46
CA ASP A 94 3.92 2.36 -0.16
C ASP A 94 3.07 3.21 -1.12
N ASP A 95 2.04 2.62 -1.74
CA ASP A 95 1.11 3.30 -2.65
C ASP A 95 0.04 4.14 -1.92
N LEU A 96 -0.15 3.93 -0.61
CA LEU A 96 -1.19 4.60 0.16
C LEU A 96 -0.91 6.10 0.30
N PRO A 97 -1.91 6.99 0.21
CA PRO A 97 -1.72 8.43 0.38
C PRO A 97 -1.54 8.85 1.86
N TYR A 98 -1.65 7.91 2.79
CA TYR A 98 -1.66 8.17 4.23
C TYR A 98 -0.26 8.12 4.85
N SER A 99 -0.10 8.76 6.02
CA SER A 99 1.16 8.84 6.77
C SER A 99 1.06 8.26 8.20
N SER A 100 -0.11 7.80 8.63
CA SER A 100 -0.33 7.16 9.93
C SER A 100 -0.20 5.64 9.84
N SER A 101 0.47 5.01 10.80
CA SER A 101 0.46 3.55 10.93
C SER A 101 -0.94 3.04 11.26
N GLY A 102 -1.30 1.85 10.78
CA GLY A 102 -2.63 1.29 11.02
C GLY A 102 -2.99 0.14 10.09
N VAL A 103 -4.23 -0.32 10.18
CA VAL A 103 -4.79 -1.35 9.29
C VAL A 103 -5.38 -0.69 8.06
N TYR A 104 -5.00 -1.16 6.86
CA TYR A 104 -5.48 -0.64 5.58
C TYR A 104 -5.86 -1.78 4.64
N ASN A 105 -6.72 -1.48 3.67
CA ASN A 105 -6.96 -2.36 2.53
C ASN A 105 -5.95 -2.04 1.42
N ILE A 106 -5.30 -3.08 0.91
CA ILE A 106 -4.47 -3.04 -0.29
C ILE A 106 -4.98 -4.07 -1.30
N TYR A 107 -4.55 -3.98 -2.56
CA TYR A 107 -5.03 -4.79 -3.67
C TYR A 107 -3.85 -5.42 -4.43
N PRO A 108 -3.15 -6.42 -3.86
CA PRO A 108 -1.94 -6.99 -4.47
C PRO A 108 -2.17 -7.56 -5.87
N ASP A 109 -3.33 -8.15 -6.13
CA ASP A 109 -3.75 -8.66 -7.45
C ASP A 109 -4.39 -7.58 -8.35
N GLY A 110 -4.51 -6.35 -7.85
CA GLY A 110 -5.16 -5.21 -8.53
C GLY A 110 -6.69 -5.19 -8.45
N SER A 111 -7.34 -6.14 -7.75
CA SER A 111 -8.82 -6.24 -7.76
C SER A 111 -9.45 -6.66 -6.42
N THR A 112 -8.83 -7.56 -5.68
CA THR A 112 -9.36 -8.11 -4.43
C THR A 112 -8.69 -7.46 -3.22
N PRO A 113 -9.44 -6.81 -2.31
CA PRO A 113 -8.84 -6.19 -1.15
C PRO A 113 -8.36 -7.25 -0.15
N VAL A 114 -7.19 -7.01 0.44
CA VAL A 114 -6.70 -7.70 1.63
C VAL A 114 -6.31 -6.66 2.69
N GLN A 115 -6.63 -6.95 3.95
CA GLN A 115 -6.21 -6.12 5.07
C GLN A 115 -4.75 -6.39 5.41
N VAL A 116 -3.98 -5.32 5.63
CA VAL A 116 -2.60 -5.38 6.11
C VAL A 116 -2.39 -4.35 7.21
N TYR A 117 -1.42 -4.60 8.09
CA TYR A 117 -0.91 -3.56 8.97
C TYR A 117 0.23 -2.82 8.28
N CYS A 118 0.08 -1.51 8.09
CA CYS A 118 1.11 -0.64 7.55
C CYS A 118 1.85 0.08 8.68
N ILE A 119 3.18 0.00 8.66
CA ILE A 119 4.04 0.80 9.52
C ILE A 119 4.54 2.00 8.70
N MET A 120 4.09 3.19 9.08
CA MET A 120 4.48 4.46 8.48
C MET A 120 5.45 5.17 9.42
N ALA A 121 6.72 5.30 9.04
CA ALA A 121 7.75 5.95 9.85
C ALA A 121 8.84 6.54 8.95
N ASN A 122 9.34 7.74 9.27
CA ASN A 122 10.45 8.39 8.56
C ASN A 122 10.27 8.45 7.03
N ASN A 123 9.06 8.79 6.57
CA ASN A 123 8.65 8.78 5.15
C ASN A 123 8.76 7.42 4.47
N GLU A 124 8.90 6.33 5.22
CA GLU A 124 8.80 4.97 4.73
C GLU A 124 7.47 4.35 5.14
N LYS A 125 6.94 3.50 4.25
CA LYS A 125 5.68 2.79 4.44
C LYS A 125 5.91 1.31 4.22
N TRP A 126 5.84 0.55 5.29
CA TRP A 126 6.15 -0.88 5.30
C TRP A 126 4.88 -1.71 5.39
N THR A 127 4.80 -2.75 4.56
CA THR A 127 3.73 -3.75 4.62
C THR A 127 4.17 -4.88 5.54
N VAL A 128 3.52 -5.04 6.69
CA VAL A 128 3.80 -6.16 7.59
C VAL A 128 3.26 -7.46 6.97
N ILE A 129 4.09 -8.49 6.92
CA ILE A 129 3.75 -9.80 6.33
C ILE A 129 3.68 -10.91 7.36
N GLN A 130 4.32 -10.72 8.52
CA GLN A 130 4.27 -11.61 9.66
C GLN A 130 4.40 -10.80 10.95
N LYS A 131 3.63 -11.19 11.98
CA LYS A 131 3.72 -10.61 13.32
C LYS A 131 3.48 -11.66 14.40
N ARG A 132 4.38 -11.74 15.39
CA ARG A 132 4.33 -12.63 16.57
C ARG A 132 4.67 -11.84 17.83
N PHE A 133 3.92 -12.04 18.92
CA PHE A 133 4.19 -11.39 20.21
C PHE A 133 3.52 -12.04 21.44
N ASN A 134 2.54 -12.95 21.29
CA ASN A 134 1.79 -13.50 22.42
C ASN A 134 1.40 -14.99 22.29
N GLY A 135 1.57 -15.61 21.12
CA GLY A 135 1.27 -17.02 20.92
C GLY A 135 -0.21 -17.39 20.88
N LEU A 136 -1.11 -16.42 20.68
CA LEU A 136 -2.56 -16.69 20.58
C LEU A 136 -2.96 -17.30 19.23
N VAL A 137 -2.11 -17.16 18.21
CA VAL A 137 -2.35 -17.77 16.90
C VAL A 137 -1.42 -18.96 16.73
N ASP A 138 -2.00 -20.11 16.40
CA ASP A 138 -1.24 -21.30 16.02
C ASP A 138 -0.66 -21.13 14.60
N PHE A 139 0.64 -21.37 14.47
CA PHE A 139 1.39 -21.31 13.21
C PHE A 139 1.71 -22.71 12.65
N ASP A 140 1.38 -23.79 13.34
CA ASP A 140 1.45 -25.16 12.80
C ASP A 140 0.30 -25.40 11.79
N ARG A 141 0.38 -24.73 10.64
CA ARG A 141 -0.69 -24.63 9.65
C ARG A 141 -0.40 -25.39 8.37
N THR A 142 -1.46 -25.66 7.62
CA THR A 142 -1.40 -26.37 6.34
C THR A 142 -0.87 -25.48 5.22
N TRP A 143 -0.49 -26.09 4.09
CA TRP A 143 -0.11 -25.37 2.87
C TRP A 143 -1.21 -24.39 2.44
N ALA A 144 -2.46 -24.85 2.48
CA ALA A 144 -3.63 -24.04 2.07
C ALA A 144 -3.85 -22.82 2.98
N ASP A 145 -3.50 -22.92 4.26
CA ASP A 145 -3.57 -21.81 5.21
C ASP A 145 -2.42 -20.83 4.99
N TYR A 146 -1.18 -21.31 4.86
CA TYR A 146 -0.03 -20.45 4.55
C TYR A 146 -0.15 -19.75 3.20
N LYS A 147 -0.79 -20.39 2.23
CA LYS A 147 -1.12 -19.79 0.93
C LYS A 147 -2.06 -18.59 1.06
N ARG A 148 -3.17 -18.75 1.80
CA ARG A 148 -4.24 -17.73 1.93
C ARG A 148 -4.02 -16.71 3.03
N GLY A 149 -3.15 -17.02 3.99
CA GLY A 149 -2.96 -16.23 5.21
C GLY A 149 -3.89 -16.69 6.34
N PHE A 150 -3.50 -16.35 7.56
CA PHE A 150 -4.23 -16.68 8.79
C PHE A 150 -3.87 -15.74 9.93
N GLY A 151 -4.68 -15.75 10.99
CA GLY A 151 -4.55 -14.84 12.13
C GLY A 151 -5.34 -13.54 11.93
N SER A 152 -4.96 -12.50 12.66
CA SER A 152 -5.58 -11.17 12.57
C SER A 152 -4.54 -10.08 12.40
N VAL A 153 -4.77 -9.14 11.49
CA VAL A 153 -3.90 -7.96 11.27
C VAL A 153 -3.77 -7.07 12.50
N SER A 154 -4.74 -7.11 13.42
CA SER A 154 -4.69 -6.43 14.72
C SER A 154 -3.93 -7.23 15.80
N GLY A 155 -3.66 -8.51 15.54
CA GLY A 155 -2.97 -9.44 16.43
C GLY A 155 -1.76 -10.08 15.76
N GLU A 156 -1.58 -11.39 15.98
CA GLU A 156 -0.58 -12.19 15.28
C GLU A 156 -1.17 -12.70 13.96
N TYR A 157 -0.35 -12.72 12.91
CA TYR A 157 -0.80 -13.21 11.61
C TYR A 157 0.36 -13.55 10.68
N TRP A 158 0.01 -14.32 9.65
CA TRP A 158 0.77 -14.49 8.42
C TRP A 158 -0.10 -13.98 7.27
N LEU A 159 0.44 -13.05 6.46
CA LEU A 159 -0.34 -12.40 5.40
C LEU A 159 -0.88 -13.39 4.36
N GLY A 160 -0.09 -14.39 4.01
CA GLY A 160 -0.42 -15.35 2.95
C GLY A 160 0.58 -15.31 1.80
N ASN A 161 1.07 -16.46 1.39
CA ASN A 161 2.15 -16.57 0.41
C ASN A 161 1.73 -16.03 -0.96
N ASP A 162 0.45 -16.16 -1.35
CA ASP A 162 -0.06 -15.57 -2.60
C ASP A 162 0.08 -14.05 -2.59
N TYR A 163 -0.35 -13.39 -1.52
CA TYR A 163 -0.27 -11.93 -1.40
C TYR A 163 1.18 -11.45 -1.30
N ILE A 164 2.03 -12.13 -0.51
CA ILE A 164 3.44 -11.77 -0.39
C ILE A 164 4.16 -11.92 -1.74
N HIS A 165 3.86 -12.97 -2.50
CA HIS A 165 4.36 -13.13 -3.87
C HIS A 165 3.88 -11.98 -4.77
N GLN A 166 2.58 -11.70 -4.82
CA GLN A 166 2.01 -10.65 -5.66
C GLN A 166 2.61 -9.27 -5.39
N ILE A 167 2.85 -8.94 -4.11
CA ILE A 167 3.52 -7.70 -3.71
C ILE A 167 4.98 -7.73 -4.18
N SER A 168 5.74 -8.76 -3.79
CA SER A 168 7.19 -8.80 -4.00
C SER A 168 7.66 -9.11 -5.44
N SER A 169 6.77 -9.57 -6.33
CA SER A 169 7.13 -9.96 -7.70
C SER A 169 7.05 -8.84 -8.73
N SER A 170 6.33 -7.76 -8.45
CA SER A 170 6.09 -6.70 -9.44
C SER A 170 7.24 -5.71 -9.59
N THR A 171 8.00 -5.49 -8.52
CA THR A 171 9.05 -4.48 -8.38
C THR A 171 10.08 -5.00 -7.39
N GLY A 172 11.32 -4.50 -7.41
CA GLY A 172 12.29 -4.88 -6.38
C GLY A 172 11.76 -4.53 -4.98
N HIS A 173 11.88 -5.46 -4.03
CA HIS A 173 11.48 -5.26 -2.63
C HIS A 173 12.64 -5.54 -1.69
N LYS A 174 12.61 -4.88 -0.53
CA LYS A 174 13.48 -5.16 0.62
C LYS A 174 12.66 -5.77 1.75
N LEU A 175 13.31 -6.61 2.55
CA LEU A 175 12.75 -7.23 3.75
C LEU A 175 13.43 -6.63 4.99
N SER A 176 12.63 -6.30 6.00
CA SER A 176 13.11 -5.93 7.33
C SER A 176 12.47 -6.84 8.36
N ILE A 177 13.30 -7.41 9.23
CA ILE A 177 12.88 -8.29 10.32
C ILE A 177 13.29 -7.64 11.63
N TYR A 178 12.33 -7.46 12.54
CA TYR A 178 12.55 -6.99 13.90
C TYR A 178 12.29 -8.12 14.89
N LEU A 179 13.19 -8.29 15.85
CA LEU A 179 13.13 -9.31 16.88
C LEU A 179 13.27 -8.67 18.27
N GLU A 180 12.54 -9.20 19.25
CA GLU A 180 12.61 -8.81 20.67
C GLU A 180 12.78 -10.07 21.53
N ASP A 181 13.70 -10.04 22.50
CA ASP A 181 13.88 -11.09 23.49
C ASP A 181 13.05 -10.83 24.77
N PHE A 182 13.08 -11.77 25.73
CA PHE A 182 12.34 -11.60 26.99
C PHE A 182 13.00 -10.63 27.99
N THR A 183 14.18 -10.11 27.66
CA THR A 183 14.88 -9.05 28.40
C THR A 183 14.74 -7.67 27.77
N GLU A 184 13.82 -7.54 26.80
CA GLU A 184 13.50 -6.27 26.12
C GLU A 184 14.67 -5.71 25.28
N HIS A 185 15.59 -6.58 24.84
CA HIS A 185 16.56 -6.22 23.82
C HIS A 185 15.96 -6.43 22.42
N PHE A 186 16.27 -5.48 21.53
CA PHE A 186 15.78 -5.46 20.16
C PHE A 186 16.95 -5.55 19.18
N VAL A 187 16.78 -6.35 18.13
CA VAL A 187 17.67 -6.37 16.97
C VAL A 187 16.88 -6.38 15.68
N TYR A 188 17.55 -6.03 14.59
CA TYR A 188 17.03 -6.15 13.25
C TYR A 188 17.94 -6.98 12.34
N ALA A 189 17.33 -7.58 11.31
CA ALA A 189 17.96 -8.19 10.16
C ALA A 189 17.28 -7.65 8.89
N ASN A 190 18.02 -6.90 8.08
CA ASN A 190 17.53 -6.30 6.85
C ASN A 190 18.16 -6.96 5.63
N PHE A 191 17.38 -7.11 4.56
CA PHE A 191 17.81 -7.64 3.28
C PHE A 191 17.39 -6.65 2.20
N SER A 192 18.35 -6.15 1.43
CA SER A 192 18.05 -5.16 0.38
C SER A 192 17.43 -5.78 -0.88
N LEU A 193 17.35 -7.11 -0.93
CA LEU A 193 16.60 -7.87 -1.92
C LEU A 193 15.69 -8.86 -1.21
N PHE A 194 14.43 -8.93 -1.64
CA PHE A 194 13.44 -9.90 -1.20
C PHE A 194 12.47 -10.20 -2.34
N ASN A 195 12.25 -11.47 -2.63
CA ASN A 195 11.24 -11.94 -3.55
C ASN A 195 10.76 -13.35 -3.16
N LEU A 196 9.47 -13.61 -3.35
CA LEU A 196 8.94 -14.97 -3.35
C LEU A 196 8.55 -15.40 -4.76
N GLY A 197 8.87 -16.65 -5.09
CA GLY A 197 8.31 -17.32 -6.26
C GLY A 197 6.78 -17.48 -6.16
N ASN A 198 6.14 -17.84 -7.28
CA ASN A 198 4.73 -18.19 -7.29
C ASN A 198 4.50 -19.60 -6.69
N GLN A 199 3.24 -20.03 -6.62
CA GLN A 199 2.89 -21.38 -6.14
C GLN A 199 3.56 -22.50 -6.95
N HIS A 200 3.72 -22.35 -8.26
CA HIS A 200 4.38 -23.35 -9.12
C HIS A 200 5.85 -23.53 -8.72
N ARG A 201 6.53 -22.44 -8.37
CA ARG A 201 7.88 -22.42 -7.78
C ARG A 201 7.86 -22.61 -6.25
N LYS A 202 6.76 -23.11 -5.68
CA LYS A 202 6.61 -23.42 -4.26
C LYS A 202 6.97 -22.25 -3.32
N TYR A 203 6.67 -21.03 -3.74
CA TYR A 203 6.99 -19.80 -3.00
C TYR A 203 8.48 -19.69 -2.61
N GLN A 204 9.38 -20.18 -3.46
CA GLN A 204 10.83 -20.13 -3.24
C GLN A 204 11.32 -18.74 -2.80
N LEU A 205 12.10 -18.69 -1.72
CA LEU A 205 12.66 -17.46 -1.17
C LEU A 205 13.85 -17.00 -2.00
N THR A 206 13.93 -15.70 -2.28
CA THR A 206 15.15 -15.05 -2.77
C THR A 206 15.43 -13.83 -1.92
N ILE A 207 16.57 -13.81 -1.23
CA ILE A 207 17.05 -12.72 -0.40
C ILE A 207 18.54 -12.48 -0.64
N ASP A 208 18.98 -11.24 -0.42
CA ASP A 208 20.40 -10.89 -0.53
C ASP A 208 20.68 -9.55 0.19
N ASN A 209 21.97 -9.21 0.29
CA ASN A 209 22.47 -7.95 0.85
C ASN A 209 22.05 -7.74 2.31
N PHE A 210 22.41 -8.70 3.16
CA PHE A 210 22.14 -8.66 4.59
C PHE A 210 22.84 -7.48 5.29
N ALA A 211 22.08 -6.81 6.16
CA ALA A 211 22.58 -5.85 7.13
C ALA A 211 21.81 -6.00 8.45
N GLY A 212 22.48 -6.42 9.51
CA GLY A 212 21.88 -6.66 10.82
C GLY A 212 22.45 -5.77 11.93
N SER A 213 21.80 -5.81 13.10
CA SER A 213 22.37 -5.28 14.33
C SER A 213 23.66 -6.03 14.74
N SER A 214 24.48 -5.41 15.61
CA SER A 214 25.63 -6.11 16.19
C SER A 214 25.19 -7.38 16.94
N GLY A 215 25.85 -8.50 16.68
CA GLY A 215 25.58 -9.79 17.33
C GLY A 215 24.57 -10.70 16.60
N ILE A 216 23.83 -10.22 15.60
CA ILE A 216 23.00 -11.09 14.76
C ILE A 216 23.81 -11.58 13.54
N SER A 217 23.78 -12.89 13.29
CA SER A 217 24.43 -13.50 12.13
C SER A 217 23.42 -13.78 11.02
N ASP A 218 23.88 -13.76 9.77
CA ASP A 218 23.04 -14.01 8.59
C ASP A 218 22.76 -15.51 8.36
N TYR A 219 22.03 -16.11 9.30
CA TYR A 219 21.55 -17.48 9.15
C TYR A 219 20.41 -17.59 8.13
N LEU A 220 19.69 -16.50 7.86
CA LEU A 220 18.59 -16.53 6.90
C LEU A 220 19.11 -16.73 5.47
N THR A 221 20.13 -15.97 5.04
CA THR A 221 20.72 -16.21 3.71
C THR A 221 21.39 -17.58 3.65
N GLY A 222 22.16 -17.94 4.68
CA GLY A 222 22.98 -19.15 4.69
C GLY A 222 22.20 -20.47 4.61
N GLU A 223 20.98 -20.52 5.17
CA GLU A 223 20.23 -21.78 5.32
C GLU A 223 18.86 -21.78 4.63
N HIS A 224 18.32 -20.61 4.27
CA HIS A 224 16.94 -20.48 3.82
C HIS A 224 16.81 -19.86 2.43
N ASN A 225 17.83 -19.11 1.97
CA ASN A 225 17.80 -18.52 0.63
C ASN A 225 17.73 -19.59 -0.45
N THR A 226 16.98 -19.32 -1.52
CA THR A 226 16.75 -20.23 -2.66
C THR A 226 15.99 -21.52 -2.33
N HIS A 227 15.57 -21.74 -1.09
CA HIS A 227 14.77 -22.90 -0.71
C HIS A 227 13.27 -22.67 -0.92
N MET A 228 12.57 -23.78 -1.18
CA MET A 228 11.13 -23.80 -1.36
C MET A 228 10.44 -23.77 0.00
N PHE A 229 9.21 -23.27 0.03
CA PHE A 229 8.41 -23.27 1.24
C PHE A 229 7.90 -24.69 1.51
N SER A 230 7.89 -25.11 2.78
CA SER A 230 7.29 -26.37 3.23
C SER A 230 6.35 -26.11 4.41
N THR A 231 5.34 -26.95 4.54
CA THR A 231 4.39 -27.00 5.67
C THR A 231 4.23 -28.45 6.09
N LYS A 232 3.60 -28.73 7.24
CA LYS A 232 3.44 -30.09 7.78
C LYS A 232 2.77 -31.11 6.84
N ASP A 233 2.03 -30.63 5.86
CA ASP A 233 1.29 -31.40 4.86
C ASP A 233 1.87 -31.30 3.44
N GLN A 234 2.96 -30.54 3.24
CA GLN A 234 3.62 -30.42 1.95
C GLN A 234 5.14 -30.23 2.12
N ASP A 235 5.87 -31.33 1.97
CA ASP A 235 7.33 -31.35 2.01
C ASP A 235 7.95 -30.87 0.69
N ASN A 236 8.72 -29.79 0.74
CA ASN A 236 9.55 -29.30 -0.37
C ASN A 236 10.96 -28.93 0.13
N ASP A 237 11.37 -29.46 1.28
CA ASP A 237 12.69 -29.18 1.84
C ASP A 237 13.78 -30.08 1.22
N ASN A 238 15.05 -29.78 1.48
CA ASN A 238 16.19 -30.54 0.93
C ASN A 238 16.80 -31.49 1.96
N TYR A 239 16.00 -31.93 2.93
CA TYR A 239 16.42 -32.85 3.98
C TYR A 239 15.82 -34.24 3.77
N SER A 240 16.44 -35.27 4.37
CA SER A 240 15.93 -36.65 4.24
C SER A 240 14.66 -36.90 5.06
N ASN A 241 14.34 -36.00 6.00
CA ASN A 241 13.14 -36.05 6.81
C ASN A 241 12.36 -34.73 6.66
N HIS A 242 11.09 -34.73 7.02
CA HIS A 242 10.24 -33.55 6.85
C HIS A 242 10.43 -32.50 7.96
N CYS A 243 11.13 -31.40 7.67
CA CYS A 243 11.53 -30.40 8.68
C CYS A 243 10.34 -29.63 9.28
N ALA A 244 9.31 -29.38 8.48
CA ALA A 244 8.09 -28.69 8.91
C ALA A 244 7.33 -29.51 9.96
N ASP A 245 7.13 -30.80 9.69
CA ASP A 245 6.42 -31.71 10.59
C ASP A 245 7.24 -32.09 11.82
N LEU A 246 8.53 -32.40 11.67
CA LEU A 246 9.30 -33.00 12.77
C LEU A 246 9.88 -32.00 13.76
N TYR A 247 10.38 -30.85 13.29
CA TYR A 247 11.21 -29.98 14.13
C TYR A 247 10.58 -28.62 14.41
N SER A 248 10.09 -27.96 13.36
CA SER A 248 9.80 -26.53 13.41
C SER A 248 8.36 -26.19 13.81
N LYS A 249 7.39 -27.09 13.53
CA LYS A 249 5.95 -26.89 13.83
C LYS A 249 5.43 -25.55 13.29
N GLY A 250 5.80 -25.25 12.05
CA GLY A 250 5.43 -24.06 11.31
C GLY A 250 5.71 -24.26 9.82
N GLY A 251 5.27 -23.32 8.99
CA GLY A 251 5.65 -23.24 7.58
C GLY A 251 6.83 -22.29 7.38
N TRP A 252 7.82 -22.70 6.59
CA TRP A 252 9.04 -21.91 6.33
C TRP A 252 9.78 -22.38 5.07
N TRP A 253 10.85 -21.67 4.71
CA TRP A 253 11.78 -22.07 3.65
C TRP A 253 12.91 -22.91 4.24
N TYR A 254 12.75 -24.23 4.27
CA TYR A 254 13.72 -25.12 4.93
C TYR A 254 14.80 -25.58 3.95
N GLY A 255 16.06 -25.34 4.31
CA GLY A 255 17.23 -25.91 3.64
C GLY A 255 17.60 -27.25 4.25
N ASN A 256 18.73 -27.31 4.97
CA ASN A 256 19.05 -28.42 5.87
C ASN A 256 18.30 -28.24 7.21
N CYS A 257 16.98 -28.22 7.10
CA CYS A 257 16.05 -27.72 8.11
C CYS A 257 16.20 -26.22 8.43
N LEU A 258 16.65 -25.83 9.62
CA LEU A 258 16.56 -24.43 10.03
C LEU A 258 17.56 -23.96 11.08
N ASN A 259 18.07 -22.74 10.88
CA ASN A 259 18.70 -21.93 11.92
C ASN A 259 17.87 -20.68 12.27
N VAL A 260 16.79 -20.42 11.55
CA VAL A 260 15.81 -19.37 11.88
C VAL A 260 14.41 -19.98 11.85
N ASN A 261 13.65 -19.85 12.95
CA ASN A 261 12.29 -20.37 13.08
C ASN A 261 11.28 -19.30 13.50
N LEU A 262 11.03 -18.26 12.69
CA LEU A 262 10.11 -17.18 13.13
C LEU A 262 8.64 -17.63 13.21
N ASN A 263 8.31 -18.76 12.58
CA ASN A 263 6.98 -19.35 12.57
C ASN A 263 6.82 -20.53 13.54
N GLY A 264 7.82 -20.81 14.38
CA GLY A 264 7.73 -21.86 15.39
C GLY A 264 6.72 -21.56 16.51
N PRO A 265 6.49 -22.53 17.43
CA PRO A 265 5.67 -22.35 18.60
C PRO A 265 6.20 -21.24 19.49
N TYR A 266 5.26 -20.44 20.00
CA TYR A 266 5.56 -19.38 20.96
C TYR A 266 5.79 -20.00 22.33
N MET A 267 6.88 -19.60 23.00
CA MET A 267 7.17 -20.01 24.37
C MET A 267 6.87 -18.83 25.29
N ALA A 268 6.05 -19.02 26.32
CA ALA A 268 5.65 -17.96 27.27
C ALA A 268 6.77 -17.65 28.29
N GLY A 269 7.99 -17.43 27.82
CA GLY A 269 9.17 -17.13 28.63
C GLY A 269 10.48 -17.50 27.95
N PRO A 270 11.62 -17.10 28.53
CA PRO A 270 12.95 -17.35 27.97
C PRO A 270 13.38 -18.80 28.16
N VAL A 271 13.18 -19.65 27.14
CA VAL A 271 13.62 -21.04 27.14
C VAL A 271 14.55 -21.32 25.98
N HIS A 272 15.38 -22.36 26.11
CA HIS A 272 16.19 -22.87 25.02
C HIS A 272 15.52 -24.11 24.43
N ASN A 273 14.87 -23.96 23.28
CA ASN A 273 14.11 -25.04 22.66
C ASN A 273 14.26 -24.98 21.13
N LYS A 274 14.71 -26.08 20.53
CA LYS A 274 14.97 -26.20 19.09
C LYS A 274 13.71 -26.12 18.22
N SER A 275 12.53 -26.27 18.82
CA SER A 275 11.27 -26.09 18.11
C SER A 275 10.73 -24.68 18.25
N ALA A 276 11.13 -23.89 19.25
CA ALA A 276 10.54 -22.59 19.54
C ALA A 276 10.68 -21.56 18.40
N MET A 277 10.01 -20.43 18.55
CA MET A 277 10.34 -19.24 17.75
C MET A 277 11.74 -18.73 18.11
N TYR A 278 12.73 -18.87 17.23
CA TYR A 278 14.12 -18.44 17.52
C TYR A 278 14.87 -17.90 16.29
N TRP A 279 15.97 -17.18 16.54
CA TRP A 279 17.02 -16.88 15.57
C TRP A 279 18.34 -17.41 16.12
N TYR A 280 18.99 -18.36 15.44
CA TYR A 280 20.15 -19.03 16.00
C TYR A 280 21.26 -18.03 16.33
N GLY A 281 21.90 -18.20 17.49
CA GLY A 281 22.96 -17.31 17.95
C GLY A 281 22.50 -15.95 18.51
N TRP A 282 21.20 -15.62 18.51
CA TRP A 282 20.72 -14.40 19.17
C TRP A 282 19.40 -14.61 19.95
N PRO A 283 19.35 -14.20 21.24
CA PRO A 283 20.47 -13.79 22.10
C PRO A 283 21.50 -14.91 22.34
N SER A 284 21.11 -16.15 22.09
CA SER A 284 21.97 -17.34 22.14
C SER A 284 21.30 -18.49 21.39
N SER A 285 21.97 -19.64 21.26
CA SER A 285 21.43 -20.79 20.54
C SER A 285 20.08 -21.25 21.08
N TYR A 286 19.10 -21.33 20.18
CA TYR A 286 17.73 -21.83 20.43
C TYR A 286 16.94 -21.06 21.50
N TYR A 287 17.36 -19.84 21.83
CA TYR A 287 16.62 -18.99 22.75
C TYR A 287 15.28 -18.57 22.13
N SER A 288 14.20 -18.77 22.85
CA SER A 288 12.85 -18.41 22.40
C SER A 288 12.63 -16.90 22.42
N LEU A 289 12.18 -16.34 21.30
CA LEU A 289 11.93 -14.92 21.12
C LEU A 289 10.58 -14.50 21.70
N LYS A 290 10.50 -13.26 22.19
CA LYS A 290 9.28 -12.64 22.72
C LYS A 290 8.45 -12.01 21.61
N LYS A 291 9.08 -11.36 20.62
CA LYS A 291 8.39 -10.82 19.43
C LYS A 291 9.19 -11.05 18.15
N SER A 292 8.45 -11.16 17.06
CA SER A 292 8.98 -11.15 15.69
C SER A 292 8.05 -10.33 14.80
N THR A 293 8.60 -9.53 13.91
CA THR A 293 7.85 -8.83 12.88
C THR A 293 8.65 -8.82 11.59
N MET A 294 8.05 -9.35 10.52
CA MET A 294 8.61 -9.28 9.16
C MET A 294 7.79 -8.31 8.34
N MET A 295 8.46 -7.42 7.61
CA MET A 295 7.80 -6.44 6.76
C MET A 295 8.60 -6.17 5.50
N ILE A 296 7.87 -5.87 4.43
CA ILE A 296 8.45 -5.63 3.10
C ILE A 296 8.08 -4.23 2.61
N LYS A 297 8.94 -3.69 1.77
CA LYS A 297 8.75 -2.40 1.13
C LYS A 297 9.40 -2.40 -0.25
N ARG A 298 8.78 -1.74 -1.22
CA ARG A 298 9.38 -1.44 -2.52
C ARG A 298 10.74 -0.75 -2.39
N ILE A 299 11.69 -1.14 -3.23
CA ILE A 299 12.95 -0.43 -3.41
C ILE A 299 12.68 0.77 -4.29
N SER A 300 12.85 1.97 -3.76
CA SER A 300 12.86 3.20 -4.58
C SER A 300 14.12 3.19 -5.43
N GLU A 301 14.02 3.38 -6.75
CA GLU A 301 15.19 3.58 -7.59
C GLU A 301 16.00 4.77 -7.04
N ARG A 302 17.32 4.61 -6.89
CA ARG A 302 18.19 5.77 -6.64
C ARG A 302 18.10 6.64 -7.90
N PRO A 303 17.92 7.97 -7.77
CA PRO A 303 18.23 8.86 -8.88
C PRO A 303 19.67 8.57 -9.30
N GLN A 304 19.86 8.26 -10.59
CA GLN A 304 21.20 8.18 -11.20
C GLN A 304 21.93 9.50 -11.09
#